data_AF-A0A940C339-F1
#
_entry.id   AF-A0A940C339-F1
#
_cell.length_a   1.000
_cell.length_b   1.000
_cell.length_c   1.000
_cell.angle_alpha   90.00
_cell.angle_beta   90.00
_cell.angle_gamma   90.00
#
_symmetry.space_group_name_H-M   'P 1'
#
loop_
_entity.id
_entity.type
_entity.pdbx_description
1 polymer ?
#
loop_
_entity_poly.entity_id
_entity_poly.type
_entity_poly.pdbx_seq_one_letter_code
_entity_poly.pdbx_strand_id
1 'polypeptide(L)'
;MNGYKVEDGVLDLSGSGLTQIDSKAFFNARQLRVVTLPGEIEYIGDWAFAKCPNLEKVIFPCGHRPGLFGRDVFGGCGRLSSIEFADMDESASRLLALCANRLSFDQLIRSDDVGKKSWYEKWDICLATRLKSDDAEAKMSAALCGEEDISYDGIGSVDGEMSGETGDFVQKEEYNRCALCYLRLSNDRYLSENTENIIKQYLFDNRLGAGSEGSFYSIFEECGSDLAFLRIYLDVIKPDKDTIRKMLNNLEPKDVFARSYLIDESNSMGNIDDLML
;
A
#
# COMPACT_ATOMS: atom_id res chain seq x y z
N MET A 1 -14.70 19.93 16.93
CA MET A 1 -13.44 20.36 17.55
C MET A 1 -13.23 21.84 17.24
N ASN A 2 -13.30 22.73 18.24
CA ASN A 2 -13.22 24.18 18.07
C ASN A 2 -11.74 24.64 18.11
N GLY A 3 -11.22 25.17 17.00
CA GLY A 3 -10.02 26.05 17.04
C GLY A 3 -8.89 25.75 16.05
N TYR A 4 -8.74 24.52 15.57
CA TYR A 4 -7.66 24.18 14.63
C TYR A 4 -8.11 24.42 13.20
N LYS A 5 -7.45 25.37 12.53
CA LYS A 5 -7.70 25.66 11.12
C LYS A 5 -6.90 24.69 10.26
N VAL A 6 -7.54 24.18 9.22
CA VAL A 6 -6.85 23.51 8.12
C VAL A 6 -6.51 24.59 7.10
N GLU A 7 -5.22 24.89 6.93
CA GLU A 7 -4.73 25.87 5.95
C GLU A 7 -4.04 25.12 4.81
N ASP A 8 -4.51 25.32 3.58
CA ASP A 8 -4.03 24.63 2.37
C ASP A 8 -3.94 23.09 2.50
N GLY A 9 -4.86 22.52 3.28
CA GLY A 9 -4.94 21.08 3.56
C GLY A 9 -3.99 20.58 4.64
N VAL A 10 -3.30 21.47 5.34
CA VAL A 10 -2.42 21.14 6.46
C VAL A 10 -3.18 21.36 7.77
N LEU A 11 -3.24 20.31 8.58
CA LEU A 11 -3.73 20.35 9.96
C LEU A 11 -2.56 20.15 10.91
N ASP A 12 -2.20 21.20 11.64
CA ASP A 12 -1.15 21.13 12.66
C ASP A 12 -1.77 21.10 14.06
N LEU A 13 -1.63 19.95 14.74
CA LEU A 13 -2.03 19.71 16.13
C LEU A 13 -0.84 19.60 17.07
N SER A 14 0.40 19.80 16.62
CA SER A 14 1.61 19.58 17.43
C SER A 14 1.65 20.40 18.72
N GLY A 15 1.12 21.63 18.68
CA GLY A 15 0.98 22.51 19.84
C GLY A 15 -0.29 22.29 20.68
N SER A 16 -1.15 21.36 20.27
CA SER A 16 -2.34 21.01 21.04
C SER A 16 -1.95 20.06 22.16
N GLY A 17 -2.24 20.39 23.42
CA GLY A 17 -2.06 19.47 24.55
C GLY A 17 -3.08 18.31 24.54
N LEU A 18 -3.52 17.88 23.35
CA LEU A 18 -4.49 16.82 23.18
C LEU A 18 -3.81 15.47 23.36
N THR A 19 -4.35 14.66 24.25
CA THR A 19 -3.92 13.26 24.43
C THR A 19 -4.81 12.28 23.66
N GLN A 20 -5.90 12.77 23.05
CA GLN A 20 -6.87 11.95 22.34
C GLN A 20 -7.42 12.63 21.10
N ILE A 21 -7.59 11.84 20.03
CA ILE A 21 -8.42 12.15 18.88
C ILE A 21 -9.62 11.22 18.88
N ASP A 22 -10.82 11.78 18.90
CA ASP A 22 -12.05 11.01 18.97
C ASP A 22 -12.32 10.21 17.68
N SER A 23 -13.12 9.15 17.82
CA SER A 23 -13.60 8.37 16.69
C SER A 23 -14.28 9.26 15.65
N LYS A 24 -13.97 9.02 14.38
CA LYS A 24 -14.47 9.79 13.21
C LYS A 24 -14.19 11.30 13.24
N ALA A 25 -13.28 11.81 14.07
CA ALA A 25 -13.02 13.24 14.23
C ALA A 25 -12.73 13.99 12.91
N PHE A 26 -12.02 13.34 11.98
CA PHE A 26 -11.67 13.84 10.65
C PHE A 26 -12.16 12.90 9.54
N PHE A 27 -13.23 12.14 9.80
CA PHE A 27 -13.80 11.24 8.81
C PHE A 27 -14.20 11.99 7.52
N ASN A 28 -13.77 11.46 6.37
CA ASN A 28 -14.04 12.04 5.05
C ASN A 28 -13.58 13.51 4.89
N ALA A 29 -12.53 13.92 5.59
CA ALA A 29 -11.93 15.25 5.43
C ALA A 29 -11.18 15.37 4.10
N ARG A 30 -11.91 15.72 3.03
CA ARG A 30 -11.38 15.79 1.66
C ARG A 30 -10.33 16.88 1.46
N GLN A 31 -10.32 17.92 2.28
CA GLN A 31 -9.33 18.97 2.25
C GLN A 31 -7.99 18.55 2.85
N LEU A 32 -7.97 17.50 3.68
CA LEU A 32 -6.81 17.13 4.48
C LEU A 32 -5.74 16.46 3.60
N ARG A 33 -4.54 17.03 3.61
CA ARG A 33 -3.35 16.55 2.90
C ARG A 33 -2.25 16.14 3.86
N VAL A 34 -2.01 16.94 4.89
CA VAL A 34 -0.98 16.69 5.90
C VAL A 34 -1.58 16.85 7.29
N VAL A 35 -1.28 15.92 8.19
CA VAL A 35 -1.64 16.01 9.60
C VAL A 35 -0.38 15.92 10.44
N THR A 36 -0.12 16.93 11.26
CA THR A 36 0.83 16.83 12.36
C THR A 36 0.03 16.57 13.62
N LEU A 37 0.28 15.44 14.28
CA LEU A 37 -0.44 15.03 15.48
C LEU A 37 0.10 15.71 16.74
N PRO A 38 -0.68 15.72 17.84
CA PRO A 38 -0.19 16.21 19.13
C PRO A 38 1.06 15.46 19.59
N GLY A 39 1.94 16.10 20.35
CA GLY A 39 3.12 15.42 20.90
C GLY A 39 2.74 14.34 21.91
N GLU A 40 1.82 14.63 22.82
CA GLU A 40 1.42 13.72 23.90
C GLU A 40 0.21 12.85 23.50
N ILE A 41 0.07 12.51 22.21
CA ILE A 41 -1.08 11.74 21.72
C ILE A 41 -1.04 10.30 22.24
N GLU A 42 -2.03 9.90 23.04
CA GLU A 42 -2.13 8.57 23.64
C GLU A 42 -3.12 7.66 22.88
N TYR A 43 -4.20 8.25 22.35
CA TYR A 43 -5.27 7.50 21.68
C TYR A 43 -5.78 8.19 20.41
N ILE A 44 -5.94 7.41 19.34
CA ILE A 44 -6.63 7.83 18.12
C ILE A 44 -7.80 6.89 17.88
N GLY A 45 -9.02 7.43 17.91
CA GLY A 45 -10.26 6.66 17.85
C GLY A 45 -10.56 6.02 16.50
N ASP A 46 -11.56 5.14 16.51
CA ASP A 46 -11.96 4.36 15.33
C ASP A 46 -12.31 5.29 14.16
N TRP A 47 -11.78 4.96 12.97
CA TRP A 47 -11.98 5.72 11.74
C TRP A 47 -11.65 7.22 11.83
N ALA A 48 -10.82 7.66 12.78
CA ALA A 48 -10.57 9.07 13.03
C ALA A 48 -10.14 9.86 11.78
N PHE A 49 -9.35 9.26 10.90
CA PHE A 49 -8.93 9.83 9.61
C PHE A 49 -9.43 9.04 8.41
N ALA A 50 -10.40 8.13 8.58
CA ALA A 50 -10.85 7.27 7.50
C ALA A 50 -11.51 8.07 6.37
N LYS A 51 -11.41 7.53 5.16
CA LYS A 51 -11.94 8.10 3.90
C LYS A 51 -11.42 9.51 3.60
N CYS A 52 -10.20 9.87 4.01
CA CYS A 52 -9.55 11.12 3.58
C CYS A 52 -8.78 10.90 2.26
N PRO A 53 -9.38 11.12 1.07
CA PRO A 53 -8.79 10.70 -0.21
C PRO A 53 -7.52 11.49 -0.58
N ASN A 54 -7.33 12.67 0.01
CA ASN A 54 -6.21 13.55 -0.26
C ASN A 54 -5.14 13.50 0.84
N LEU A 55 -5.34 12.71 1.91
CA LEU A 55 -4.37 12.62 2.99
C LEU A 55 -3.13 11.88 2.47
N GLU A 56 -2.02 12.58 2.42
CA GLU A 56 -0.74 12.10 1.89
C GLU A 56 0.23 11.74 3.02
N LYS A 57 0.20 12.51 4.11
CA LYS A 57 1.22 12.45 5.15
C LYS A 57 0.66 12.66 6.56
N VAL A 58 1.12 11.83 7.49
CA VAL A 58 0.83 11.94 8.93
C VAL A 58 2.13 12.00 9.70
N ILE A 59 2.28 12.97 10.59
CA ILE A 59 3.52 13.24 11.32
C ILE A 59 3.25 13.11 12.82
N PHE A 60 4.01 12.24 13.47
CA PHE A 60 4.13 12.19 14.92
C PHE A 60 5.39 12.99 15.32
N PRO A 61 5.23 14.24 15.81
CA PRO A 61 6.33 15.20 15.92
C PRO A 61 7.36 14.85 16.99
N CYS A 62 7.02 13.97 17.92
CA CYS A 62 7.93 13.42 18.90
C CYS A 62 7.96 11.89 18.79
N GLY A 63 9.00 11.27 19.33
CA GLY A 63 9.12 9.80 19.39
C GLY A 63 8.05 9.11 20.26
N HIS A 64 7.12 9.87 20.86
CA HIS A 64 5.95 9.32 21.52
C HIS A 64 5.02 8.67 20.49
N ARG A 65 4.73 7.38 20.68
CA ARG A 65 3.78 6.64 19.84
C ARG A 65 2.48 6.46 20.63
N PRO A 66 1.30 6.67 20.02
CA PRO A 66 0.05 6.42 20.71
C PRO A 66 0.01 5.01 21.28
N GLY A 67 -0.35 4.89 22.55
CA GLY A 67 -0.50 3.59 23.19
C GLY A 67 -1.61 2.76 22.55
N LEU A 68 -2.61 3.42 21.95
CA LEU A 68 -3.81 2.82 21.36
C LEU A 68 -4.18 3.49 20.03
N PHE A 69 -4.42 2.67 19.01
CA PHE A 69 -5.14 3.05 17.79
C PHE A 69 -6.46 2.29 17.77
N GLY A 70 -7.52 2.98 17.38
CA GLY A 70 -8.82 2.40 17.06
C GLY A 70 -8.78 1.64 15.74
N ARG A 71 -9.92 1.06 15.37
CA ARG A 71 -10.08 0.32 14.12
C ARG A 71 -9.99 1.25 12.91
N ASP A 72 -9.26 0.83 11.87
CA ASP A 72 -9.22 1.47 10.54
C ASP A 72 -9.02 2.99 10.59
N VAL A 73 -8.12 3.47 11.45
CA VAL A 73 -7.87 4.91 11.63
C VAL A 73 -7.62 5.63 10.31
N PHE A 74 -6.92 4.98 9.37
CA PHE A 74 -6.58 5.51 8.04
C PHE A 74 -7.23 4.73 6.89
N GLY A 75 -8.31 4.00 7.17
CA GLY A 75 -8.99 3.18 6.16
C GLY A 75 -9.53 4.03 5.01
N GLY A 76 -9.16 3.69 3.76
CA GLY A 76 -9.61 4.41 2.57
C GLY A 76 -8.87 5.73 2.30
N CYS A 77 -7.73 5.98 2.94
CA CYS A 77 -6.85 7.11 2.64
C CYS A 77 -5.92 6.79 1.46
N GLY A 78 -6.48 6.64 0.26
CA GLY A 78 -5.78 6.10 -0.92
C GLY A 78 -4.44 6.75 -1.31
N ARG A 79 -4.19 8.00 -0.89
CA ARG A 79 -2.95 8.75 -1.15
C ARG A 79 -1.94 8.73 0.00
N LEU A 80 -2.26 8.11 1.14
CA LEU A 80 -1.40 8.09 2.32
C LEU A 80 -0.14 7.28 1.99
N SER A 81 0.96 8.00 1.80
CA SER A 81 2.25 7.44 1.38
C SER A 81 3.30 7.49 2.47
N SER A 82 3.06 8.26 3.54
CA SER A 82 4.01 8.44 4.64
C SER A 82 3.34 8.64 6.00
N ILE A 83 3.78 7.84 6.98
CA ILE A 83 3.53 8.05 8.41
C ILE A 83 4.89 8.20 9.09
N GLU A 84 5.20 9.38 9.61
CA GLU A 84 6.53 9.71 10.12
C GLU A 84 6.57 9.75 11.63
N PHE A 85 7.67 9.24 12.18
CA PHE A 85 8.07 9.46 13.56
C PHE A 85 9.51 9.98 13.56
N ALA A 86 9.87 10.77 14.56
CA ALA A 86 11.16 11.48 14.60
C ALA A 86 12.41 10.57 14.50
N ASP A 87 12.30 9.30 14.86
CA ASP A 87 13.37 8.30 14.89
C ASP A 87 13.31 7.29 13.71
N MET A 88 12.47 7.56 12.70
CA MET A 88 12.17 6.63 11.61
C MET A 88 12.80 7.03 10.29
N ASP A 89 13.27 6.05 9.53
CA ASP A 89 13.71 6.24 8.15
C ASP A 89 12.54 6.29 7.14
N GLU A 90 12.80 6.83 5.95
CA GLU A 90 11.79 7.01 4.90
C GLU A 90 11.14 5.68 4.44
N SER A 91 11.92 4.60 4.35
CA SER A 91 11.41 3.28 3.94
C SER A 91 10.44 2.71 4.98
N ALA A 92 10.78 2.79 6.26
CA ALA A 92 9.89 2.39 7.35
C ALA A 92 8.61 3.25 7.38
N SER A 93 8.74 4.56 7.16
CA SER A 93 7.60 5.49 7.11
C SER A 93 6.61 5.12 6.01
N ARG A 94 7.15 4.79 4.82
CA ARG A 94 6.35 4.39 3.67
C ARG A 94 5.68 3.03 3.89
N LEU A 95 6.42 2.04 4.38
CA LEU A 95 5.87 0.74 4.73
C LEU A 95 4.74 0.85 5.76
N LEU A 96 4.91 1.70 6.77
CA LEU A 96 3.91 1.91 7.81
C LEU A 96 2.63 2.56 7.27
N ALA A 97 2.74 3.60 6.45
CA ALA A 97 1.61 4.24 5.78
C ALA A 97 0.75 3.25 5.00
N LEU A 98 1.42 2.36 4.27
CA LEU A 98 0.76 1.35 3.46
C LEU A 98 0.12 0.27 4.32
N CYS A 99 0.74 -0.13 5.43
CA CYS A 99 0.08 -1.03 6.40
C CYS A 99 -1.19 -0.42 6.96
N ALA A 100 -1.12 0.86 7.35
CA ALA A 100 -2.21 1.55 8.01
C ALA A 100 -3.45 1.73 7.10
N ASN A 101 -3.25 1.84 5.79
CA ASN A 101 -4.35 2.00 4.83
C ASN A 101 -4.79 0.68 4.17
N ARG A 102 -3.88 -0.25 3.90
CA ARG A 102 -4.17 -1.44 3.07
C ARG A 102 -4.35 -2.74 3.85
N LEU A 103 -3.82 -2.81 5.07
CA LEU A 103 -3.74 -4.06 5.80
C LEU A 103 -4.57 -4.09 7.08
N SER A 104 -5.04 -2.93 7.55
CA SER A 104 -5.67 -2.77 8.86
C SER A 104 -4.85 -3.45 9.97
N PHE A 105 -3.51 -3.44 9.84
CA PHE A 105 -2.59 -4.01 10.83
C PHE A 105 -2.30 -2.98 11.92
N ASP A 106 -3.33 -2.69 12.72
CA ASP A 106 -3.23 -1.72 13.83
C ASP A 106 -2.09 -2.09 14.81
N GLN A 107 -1.73 -3.37 14.90
CA GLN A 107 -0.61 -3.86 15.71
C GLN A 107 0.77 -3.34 15.24
N LEU A 108 0.97 -3.12 13.94
CA LEU A 108 2.26 -2.66 13.42
C LEU A 108 2.49 -1.17 13.68
N ILE A 109 1.42 -0.39 13.85
CA ILE A 109 1.47 1.03 14.20
C ILE A 109 1.78 1.21 15.69
N ARG A 110 1.34 0.26 16.53
CA ARG A 110 1.48 0.29 17.99
C ARG A 110 2.83 -0.20 18.50
N SER A 111 3.72 -0.64 17.62
CA SER A 111 4.96 -1.28 18.02
C SER A 111 6.00 -0.24 18.41
N ASP A 112 6.53 -0.31 19.62
CA ASP A 112 7.64 0.53 20.12
C ASP A 112 8.98 0.29 19.39
N ASP A 113 8.98 -0.66 18.46
CA ASP A 113 10.11 -1.04 17.63
C ASP A 113 9.96 -0.67 16.14
N VAL A 114 8.99 0.16 15.74
CA VAL A 114 8.87 0.57 14.32
C VAL A 114 10.21 1.07 13.78
N GLY A 115 10.64 0.54 12.63
CA GLY A 115 11.93 0.84 12.01
C GLY A 115 13.11 0.00 12.52
N LYS A 116 12.97 -0.72 13.64
CA LYS A 116 13.97 -1.70 14.12
C LYS A 116 13.78 -3.04 13.40
N LYS A 117 14.83 -3.86 13.38
CA LYS A 117 14.82 -5.19 12.76
C LYS A 117 13.62 -6.07 13.19
N SER A 118 13.28 -6.08 14.48
CA SER A 118 12.17 -6.86 15.02
C SER A 118 10.80 -6.44 14.45
N TRP A 119 10.63 -5.17 14.08
CA TRP A 119 9.41 -4.71 13.42
C TRP A 119 9.28 -5.25 11.99
N TYR A 120 10.38 -5.21 11.22
CA TYR A 120 10.41 -5.83 9.89
C TYR A 120 10.18 -7.35 9.95
N GLU A 121 10.73 -8.03 10.96
CA GLU A 121 10.49 -9.47 11.17
C GLU A 121 9.02 -9.77 11.50
N LYS A 122 8.36 -8.96 12.34
CA LYS A 122 6.90 -9.08 12.60
C LYS A 122 6.10 -8.87 11.31
N TRP A 123 6.48 -7.86 10.53
CA TRP A 123 5.86 -7.58 9.24
C TRP A 123 5.95 -8.78 8.29
N ASP A 124 7.15 -9.36 8.18
CA ASP A 124 7.42 -10.54 7.35
C ASP A 124 6.57 -11.75 7.76
N ILE A 125 6.42 -11.98 9.08
CA ILE A 125 5.56 -13.04 9.61
C ILE A 125 4.09 -12.78 9.25
N CYS A 126 3.61 -11.54 9.43
CA CYS A 126 2.24 -11.16 9.09
C CYS A 126 1.96 -11.36 7.59
N LEU A 127 2.84 -10.88 6.71
CA LEU A 127 2.69 -11.07 5.28
C LEU A 127 2.73 -12.56 4.92
N ALA A 128 3.75 -13.30 5.35
CA ALA A 128 3.88 -14.72 5.02
C ALA A 128 2.69 -15.55 5.51
N THR A 129 2.11 -15.19 6.66
CA THR A 129 0.88 -15.82 7.17
C THR A 129 -0.32 -15.50 6.27
N ARG A 130 -0.46 -14.24 5.83
CA ARG A 130 -1.54 -13.80 4.93
C ARG A 130 -1.44 -14.46 3.54
N LEU A 131 -0.23 -14.68 3.02
CA LEU A 131 -0.03 -15.33 1.73
C LEU A 131 -0.36 -16.83 1.75
N LYS A 132 -0.28 -17.47 2.93
CA LYS A 132 -0.57 -18.90 3.12
C LYS A 132 -2.03 -19.21 3.45
N SER A 133 -2.85 -18.22 3.78
CA SER A 133 -4.26 -18.46 4.07
C SER A 133 -5.04 -18.67 2.76
N ASP A 134 -5.25 -19.95 2.44
CA ASP A 134 -6.12 -20.43 1.35
C ASP A 134 -7.62 -20.28 1.69
N ASP A 135 -7.97 -19.84 2.90
CA ASP A 135 -9.35 -19.89 3.38
C ASP A 135 -10.29 -18.96 2.61
N ALA A 136 -11.14 -19.56 1.78
CA ALA A 136 -12.30 -18.95 1.17
C ALA A 136 -13.25 -18.33 2.23
N GLU A 137 -13.28 -18.84 3.46
CA GLU A 137 -14.02 -18.26 4.59
C GLU A 137 -13.35 -16.99 5.16
N ALA A 138 -12.02 -16.89 5.19
CA ALA A 138 -11.32 -15.66 5.55
C ALA A 138 -11.46 -14.59 4.45
N LYS A 139 -11.51 -15.02 3.17
CA LYS A 139 -11.85 -14.17 2.00
C LYS A 139 -13.28 -13.60 2.11
N MET A 140 -14.22 -14.34 2.71
CA MET A 140 -15.62 -13.92 2.89
C MET A 140 -15.87 -13.16 4.20
N SER A 141 -15.18 -13.50 5.29
CA SER A 141 -15.29 -12.79 6.57
C SER A 141 -14.69 -11.38 6.52
N ALA A 142 -13.63 -11.16 5.74
CA ALA A 142 -13.10 -9.82 5.50
C ALA A 142 -14.06 -8.91 4.72
N ALA A 143 -14.94 -9.48 3.89
CA ALA A 143 -16.00 -8.75 3.20
C ALA A 143 -17.14 -8.35 4.16
N LEU A 144 -17.44 -9.17 5.18
CA LEU A 144 -18.51 -8.91 6.14
C LEU A 144 -18.07 -8.07 7.35
N CYS A 145 -16.78 -8.06 7.70
CA CYS A 145 -16.28 -7.25 8.82
C CYS A 145 -16.13 -5.75 8.50
N GLY A 146 -16.33 -5.34 7.23
CA GLY A 146 -16.32 -3.95 6.76
C GLY A 146 -17.65 -3.44 6.18
N GLU A 147 -18.64 -4.31 6.01
CA GLU A 147 -20.00 -3.96 5.60
C GLU A 147 -21.03 -4.33 6.68
N GLU A 148 -20.87 -3.76 7.87
CA GLU A 148 -22.03 -3.44 8.68
C GLU A 148 -21.95 -1.93 9.00
N ASP A 149 -22.89 -1.18 8.44
CA ASP A 149 -23.18 0.24 8.66
C ASP A 149 -22.31 1.31 7.96
N ILE A 150 -22.20 1.21 6.63
CA ILE A 150 -22.28 2.44 5.82
C ILE A 150 -23.35 2.22 4.77
N SER A 151 -24.53 2.77 5.01
CA SER A 151 -25.55 2.95 3.99
C SER A 151 -24.89 3.50 2.73
N TYR A 152 -24.92 2.68 1.68
CA TYR A 152 -24.63 3.09 0.33
C TYR A 152 -25.77 4.01 -0.12
N ASP A 153 -25.71 5.28 0.28
CA ASP A 153 -26.62 6.33 -0.19
C ASP A 153 -25.84 7.36 -1.01
N GLY A 154 -25.98 7.26 -2.34
CA GLY A 154 -25.71 8.30 -3.34
C GLY A 154 -24.24 8.39 -3.77
N ILE A 155 -23.87 8.09 -5.01
CA ILE A 155 -24.43 8.65 -6.25
C ILE A 155 -24.45 7.57 -7.34
N GLY A 156 -25.63 7.32 -7.92
CA GLY A 156 -25.78 6.79 -9.28
C GLY A 156 -26.42 5.40 -9.40
N SER A 157 -27.72 5.31 -9.17
CA SER A 157 -28.53 4.18 -9.66
C SER A 157 -28.59 4.23 -11.20
N VAL A 158 -28.09 3.21 -11.88
CA VAL A 158 -28.69 2.71 -13.13
C VAL A 158 -28.65 1.19 -13.07
N ASP A 159 -29.85 0.62 -13.02
CA ASP A 159 -30.25 -0.79 -13.10
C ASP A 159 -29.22 -1.76 -13.74
N GLY A 160 -28.80 -2.78 -12.99
CA GLY A 160 -27.95 -3.87 -13.49
C GLY A 160 -27.71 -5.01 -12.49
N GLU A 161 -28.45 -6.10 -12.68
CA GLU A 161 -28.29 -7.48 -12.19
C GLU A 161 -27.21 -7.80 -11.11
N MET A 162 -27.71 -8.18 -9.92
CA MET A 162 -26.95 -8.80 -8.81
C MET A 162 -26.44 -10.22 -9.16
N SER A 163 -25.34 -10.32 -9.90
CA SER A 163 -24.62 -11.62 -10.05
C SER A 163 -23.09 -11.54 -10.22
N GLY A 164 -22.47 -10.36 -10.06
CA GLY A 164 -21.03 -10.14 -10.31
C GLY A 164 -20.13 -9.97 -9.08
N GLU A 165 -20.69 -9.83 -7.88
CA GLU A 165 -19.96 -9.27 -6.74
C GLU A 165 -18.83 -10.18 -6.20
N THR A 166 -19.03 -11.50 -6.13
CA THR A 166 -18.05 -12.42 -5.51
C THR A 166 -16.75 -12.59 -6.32
N GLY A 167 -16.80 -12.42 -7.65
CA GLY A 167 -15.62 -12.49 -8.51
C GLY A 167 -14.71 -11.27 -8.35
N ASP A 168 -15.30 -10.07 -8.31
CA ASP A 168 -14.59 -8.80 -8.16
C ASP A 168 -13.87 -8.69 -6.80
N PHE A 169 -14.49 -9.20 -5.73
CA PHE A 169 -13.87 -9.18 -4.39
C PHE A 169 -12.65 -10.08 -4.28
N VAL A 170 -12.70 -11.31 -4.80
CA VAL A 170 -11.56 -12.25 -4.77
C VAL A 170 -10.39 -11.70 -5.59
N GLN A 171 -10.67 -11.14 -6.76
CA GLN A 171 -9.66 -10.53 -7.62
C GLN A 171 -9.01 -9.31 -6.95
N LYS A 172 -9.79 -8.50 -6.23
CA LYS A 172 -9.30 -7.34 -5.46
C LYS A 172 -8.40 -7.75 -4.29
N GLU A 173 -8.71 -8.85 -3.60
CA GLU A 173 -7.89 -9.36 -2.48
C GLU A 173 -6.58 -9.99 -2.96
N GLU A 174 -6.59 -10.73 -4.06
CA GLU A 174 -5.38 -11.26 -4.71
C GLU A 174 -4.48 -10.13 -5.23
N TYR A 175 -5.08 -9.09 -5.81
CA TYR A 175 -4.40 -7.87 -6.22
C TYR A 175 -3.71 -7.19 -5.03
N ASN A 176 -4.42 -7.01 -3.91
CA ASN A 176 -3.85 -6.44 -2.69
C ASN A 176 -2.64 -7.26 -2.19
N ARG A 177 -2.73 -8.59 -2.19
CA ARG A 177 -1.63 -9.48 -1.79
C ARG A 177 -0.41 -9.31 -2.70
N CYS A 178 -0.60 -9.23 -4.01
CA CYS A 178 0.51 -8.99 -4.96
C CYS A 178 1.15 -7.61 -4.75
N ALA A 179 0.35 -6.56 -4.55
CA ALA A 179 0.85 -5.22 -4.27
C ALA A 179 1.69 -5.18 -2.98
N LEU A 180 1.30 -5.92 -1.95
CA LEU A 180 2.04 -6.05 -0.68
C LEU A 180 3.36 -6.79 -0.85
N CYS A 181 3.34 -7.89 -1.60
CA CYS A 181 4.55 -8.63 -1.97
C CYS A 181 5.56 -7.72 -2.66
N TYR A 182 5.10 -7.00 -3.68
CA TYR A 182 5.91 -6.06 -4.43
C TYR A 182 6.46 -4.94 -3.52
N LEU A 183 5.60 -4.37 -2.68
CA LEU A 183 6.00 -3.33 -1.73
C LEU A 183 7.12 -3.82 -0.80
N ARG A 184 7.02 -5.04 -0.26
CA ARG A 184 8.05 -5.56 0.62
C ARG A 184 9.37 -5.78 -0.09
N LEU A 185 9.34 -6.35 -1.29
CA LEU A 185 10.54 -6.58 -2.09
C LEU A 185 11.21 -5.26 -2.50
N SER A 186 10.42 -4.22 -2.79
CA SER A 186 10.96 -2.88 -3.10
C SER A 186 11.54 -2.14 -1.88
N ASN A 187 11.26 -2.63 -0.67
CA ASN A 187 11.78 -2.11 0.59
C ASN A 187 12.41 -3.27 1.38
N ASP A 188 13.46 -3.88 0.83
CA ASP A 188 14.09 -5.15 1.28
C ASP A 188 14.87 -5.07 2.61
N ARG A 189 14.88 -3.93 3.29
CA ARG A 189 15.59 -3.76 4.56
C ARG A 189 15.20 -4.87 5.55
N TYR A 190 16.22 -5.54 6.09
CA TYR A 190 16.10 -6.69 7.00
C TYR A 190 15.23 -7.86 6.50
N LEU A 191 14.87 -7.91 5.21
CA LEU A 191 14.14 -9.03 4.63
C LEU A 191 15.03 -10.28 4.64
N SER A 192 14.52 -11.36 5.24
CA SER A 192 15.23 -12.63 5.22
C SER A 192 15.11 -13.30 3.85
N GLU A 193 16.15 -14.00 3.40
CA GLU A 193 16.16 -14.76 2.14
C GLU A 193 14.98 -15.76 2.07
N ASN A 194 14.64 -16.39 3.19
CA ASN A 194 13.51 -17.31 3.26
C ASN A 194 12.17 -16.59 3.01
N THR A 195 11.94 -15.42 3.63
CA THR A 195 10.73 -14.63 3.39
C THR A 195 10.69 -14.11 1.95
N GLU A 196 11.82 -13.61 1.46
CA GLU A 196 11.96 -13.14 0.08
C GLU A 196 11.54 -14.22 -0.92
N ASN A 197 12.04 -15.45 -0.75
CA ASN A 197 11.69 -16.59 -1.60
C ASN A 197 10.20 -16.92 -1.52
N ILE A 198 9.57 -16.87 -0.35
CA ILE A 198 8.11 -17.08 -0.20
C ILE A 198 7.34 -16.02 -0.99
N ILE A 199 7.74 -14.75 -0.88
CA ILE A 199 7.07 -13.63 -1.55
C ILE A 199 7.22 -13.75 -3.08
N LYS A 200 8.44 -14.02 -3.56
CA LYS A 200 8.72 -14.22 -4.99
C LYS A 200 7.96 -15.42 -5.54
N GLN A 201 7.93 -16.54 -4.82
CA GLN A 201 7.16 -17.72 -5.22
C GLN A 201 5.66 -17.40 -5.30
N TYR A 202 5.11 -16.67 -4.32
CA TYR A 202 3.71 -16.24 -4.36
C TYR A 202 3.40 -15.39 -5.60
N LEU A 203 4.25 -14.40 -5.92
CA LEU A 203 4.10 -13.58 -7.12
C LEU A 203 4.21 -14.41 -8.42
N PHE A 204 5.09 -15.40 -8.44
CA PHE A 204 5.24 -16.31 -9.57
C PHE A 204 4.05 -17.27 -9.73
N ASP A 205 3.41 -17.69 -8.65
CA ASP A 205 2.24 -18.58 -8.70
C ASP A 205 0.97 -17.80 -9.02
N ASN A 206 0.85 -16.57 -8.51
CA ASN A 206 -0.30 -15.69 -8.67
C ASN A 206 -0.05 -14.63 -9.74
N ARG A 207 0.47 -15.04 -10.89
CA ARG A 207 0.65 -14.17 -12.06
C ARG A 207 -0.74 -13.73 -12.53
N LEU A 208 -1.23 -12.62 -12.00
CA LEU A 208 -2.43 -11.99 -12.52
C LEU A 208 -2.13 -11.59 -13.97
N GLY A 209 -2.76 -12.28 -14.92
CA GLY A 209 -2.71 -11.96 -16.35
C GLY A 209 -1.57 -12.58 -17.16
N ALA A 210 -1.60 -13.89 -17.40
CA ALA A 210 -1.01 -14.45 -18.63
C ALA A 210 -1.81 -14.10 -19.91
N GLY A 211 -2.84 -13.24 -19.80
CA GLY A 211 -3.70 -12.85 -20.92
C GLY A 211 -4.26 -11.42 -20.87
N SER A 212 -3.91 -10.60 -19.87
CA SER A 212 -4.30 -9.18 -19.86
C SER A 212 -3.24 -8.35 -19.16
N GLU A 213 -2.63 -7.43 -19.89
CA GLU A 213 -1.57 -6.52 -19.44
C GLU A 213 -1.96 -5.70 -18.19
N GLY A 214 -3.25 -5.51 -17.89
CA GLY A 214 -3.73 -4.58 -16.86
C GLY A 214 -3.29 -4.84 -15.41
N SER A 215 -3.05 -6.08 -14.99
CA SER A 215 -2.90 -6.38 -13.55
C SER A 215 -1.55 -5.96 -12.95
N PHE A 216 -0.48 -5.98 -13.74
CA PHE A 216 0.85 -5.53 -13.29
C PHE A 216 1.03 -4.01 -13.44
N TYR A 217 0.35 -3.39 -14.41
CA TYR A 217 0.33 -1.92 -14.56
C TYR A 217 -0.35 -1.22 -13.39
N SER A 218 -1.40 -1.79 -12.79
CA SER A 218 -2.02 -1.21 -11.60
C SER A 218 -1.08 -1.22 -10.37
N ILE A 219 -0.29 -2.30 -10.18
CA ILE A 219 0.73 -2.37 -9.11
C ILE A 219 1.81 -1.30 -9.34
N PHE A 220 2.20 -1.11 -10.60
CA PHE A 220 3.15 -0.09 -11.04
C PHE A 220 2.64 1.33 -10.72
N GLU A 221 1.39 1.65 -11.07
CA GLU A 221 0.76 2.95 -10.77
C GLU A 221 0.67 3.22 -9.25
N GLU A 222 0.40 2.20 -8.44
CA GLU A 222 0.26 2.36 -6.98
C GLU A 222 1.59 2.49 -6.23
N CYS A 223 2.67 1.90 -6.75
CA CYS A 223 3.94 1.84 -6.04
C CYS A 223 5.01 2.82 -6.56
N GLY A 224 4.76 3.53 -7.67
CA GLY A 224 5.42 4.80 -8.02
C GLY A 224 6.94 4.78 -8.20
N SER A 225 7.57 3.60 -8.31
CA SER A 225 8.99 3.47 -8.68
C SER A 225 9.13 2.43 -9.78
N ASP A 226 9.09 2.94 -11.01
CA ASP A 226 9.10 2.16 -12.25
C ASP A 226 10.25 1.16 -12.31
N LEU A 227 11.41 1.52 -11.75
CA LEU A 227 12.63 0.74 -11.87
C LEU A 227 12.74 -0.37 -10.83
N ALA A 228 12.32 -0.13 -9.59
CA ALA A 228 12.19 -1.20 -8.59
C ALA A 228 11.18 -2.25 -9.08
N PHE A 229 10.15 -1.79 -9.81
CA PHE A 229 9.11 -2.63 -10.34
C PHE A 229 9.64 -3.59 -11.36
N LEU A 230 10.28 -3.03 -12.38
CA LEU A 230 10.84 -3.82 -13.46
C LEU A 230 11.90 -4.79 -12.96
N ARG A 231 12.75 -4.39 -11.99
CA ARG A 231 13.73 -5.29 -11.39
C ARG A 231 13.09 -6.52 -10.76
N ILE A 232 12.08 -6.32 -9.91
CA ILE A 232 11.38 -7.42 -9.24
C ILE A 232 10.61 -8.26 -10.26
N TYR A 233 9.93 -7.62 -11.22
CA TYR A 233 9.18 -8.32 -12.26
C TYR A 233 10.08 -9.21 -13.10
N LEU A 234 11.21 -8.70 -13.60
CA LEU A 234 12.14 -9.48 -14.41
C LEU A 234 12.79 -10.62 -13.61
N ASP A 235 13.15 -10.38 -12.34
CA ASP A 235 13.74 -11.39 -11.46
C ASP A 235 12.76 -12.54 -11.15
N VAL A 236 11.50 -12.19 -10.85
CA VAL A 236 10.47 -13.16 -10.47
C VAL A 236 9.89 -13.89 -11.67
N ILE A 237 9.45 -13.13 -12.70
CA ILE A 237 8.71 -13.68 -13.84
C ILE A 237 9.65 -14.26 -14.89
N LYS A 238 10.85 -13.68 -15.04
CA LYS A 238 11.83 -14.04 -16.08
C LYS A 238 11.18 -14.10 -17.47
N PRO A 239 10.53 -13.01 -17.90
CA PRO A 239 9.80 -12.99 -19.15
C PRO A 239 10.72 -13.21 -20.36
N ASP A 240 10.16 -13.76 -21.43
CA ASP A 240 10.88 -13.91 -22.68
C ASP A 240 11.11 -12.57 -23.40
N LYS A 241 11.95 -12.59 -24.43
CA LYS A 241 12.29 -11.39 -25.22
C LYS A 241 11.08 -10.73 -25.86
N ASP A 242 10.09 -11.50 -26.28
CA ASP A 242 8.90 -10.96 -26.94
C ASP A 242 8.01 -10.21 -25.95
N THR A 243 7.92 -10.69 -24.72
CA THR A 243 7.23 -10.01 -23.63
C THR A 243 7.94 -8.71 -23.27
N ILE A 244 9.28 -8.72 -23.15
CA ILE A 244 10.08 -7.50 -22.90
C ILE A 244 9.88 -6.47 -24.03
N ARG A 245 9.83 -6.90 -25.29
CA ARG A 245 9.55 -6.02 -26.45
C ARG A 245 8.17 -5.37 -26.37
N LYS A 246 7.14 -6.13 -26.00
CA LYS A 246 5.79 -5.57 -25.80
C LYS A 246 5.77 -4.53 -24.69
N MET A 247 6.43 -4.80 -23.57
CA MET A 247 6.59 -3.83 -22.49
C MET A 247 7.26 -2.54 -22.97
N LEU A 248 8.37 -2.65 -23.72
CA LEU A 248 9.08 -1.50 -24.29
C LEU A 248 8.19 -0.63 -25.20
N ASN A 249 7.34 -1.26 -26.02
CA ASN A 249 6.41 -0.56 -26.92
C ASN A 249 5.29 0.19 -26.19
N ASN A 250 4.94 -0.26 -24.98
CA ASN A 250 3.90 0.34 -24.16
C ASN A 250 4.43 1.44 -23.21
N LEU A 251 5.75 1.67 -23.15
CA LEU A 251 6.34 2.73 -22.33
C LEU A 251 6.13 4.11 -22.97
N GLU A 252 5.73 5.09 -22.16
CA GLU A 252 5.57 6.48 -22.59
C GLU A 252 6.94 7.17 -22.78
N PRO A 253 7.00 8.32 -23.47
CA PRO A 253 8.25 9.07 -23.62
C PRO A 253 8.91 9.47 -22.29
N LYS A 254 8.10 9.64 -21.23
CA LYS A 254 8.57 10.02 -19.88
C LYS A 254 9.32 8.90 -19.14
N ASP A 255 9.15 7.64 -19.56
CA ASP A 255 9.64 6.45 -18.87
C ASP A 255 11.10 6.10 -19.26
N VAL A 256 11.97 7.11 -19.32
CA VAL A 256 13.32 6.99 -19.88
C VAL A 256 14.16 5.93 -19.17
N PHE A 257 14.09 5.89 -17.83
CA PHE A 257 14.89 4.94 -17.05
C PHE A 257 14.39 3.50 -17.16
N ALA A 258 13.07 3.30 -17.18
CA ALA A 258 12.45 1.99 -17.43
C ALA A 258 12.84 1.45 -18.81
N ARG A 259 12.80 2.31 -19.83
CA ARG A 259 13.21 1.95 -21.20
C ARG A 259 14.68 1.54 -21.26
N SER A 260 15.57 2.34 -20.66
CA SER A 260 17.01 2.01 -20.60
C SER A 260 17.24 0.65 -19.94
N TYR A 261 16.59 0.41 -18.80
CA TYR A 261 16.75 -0.82 -18.05
C TYR A 261 16.28 -2.07 -18.83
N LEU A 262 15.12 -1.99 -19.48
CA LEU A 262 14.60 -3.10 -20.29
C LEU A 262 15.44 -3.39 -21.53
N ILE A 263 16.06 -2.37 -22.15
CA ILE A 263 16.98 -2.55 -23.27
C ILE A 263 18.23 -3.31 -22.82
N ASP A 264 18.82 -2.91 -21.70
CA ASP A 264 20.02 -3.56 -21.16
C ASP A 264 19.76 -5.04 -20.82
N GLU A 265 18.62 -5.33 -20.19
CA GLU A 265 18.20 -6.70 -19.87
C GLU A 265 17.87 -7.53 -21.12
N SER A 266 17.24 -6.93 -22.14
CA SER A 266 17.00 -7.61 -23.41
C SER A 266 18.31 -7.96 -24.14
N ASN A 267 19.34 -7.12 -24.02
CA ASN A 267 20.65 -7.33 -24.63
C ASN A 267 21.46 -8.40 -23.89
N SER A 268 21.38 -8.46 -22.56
CA SER A 268 22.06 -9.46 -21.73
C SER A 268 21.56 -10.89 -22.02
N MET A 269 20.32 -11.03 -22.50
CA MET A 269 19.73 -12.28 -22.99
C MET A 269 20.23 -12.74 -24.38
N GLY A 270 21.25 -12.08 -24.96
CA GLY A 270 21.93 -12.46 -26.22
C GLY A 270 21.59 -11.55 -27.42
N ASN A 271 22.61 -11.26 -28.24
CA ASN A 271 22.72 -10.19 -29.26
C ASN A 271 21.43 -9.82 -30.02
N ILE A 272 21.20 -8.51 -30.10
CA ILE A 272 20.25 -7.86 -31.01
C ILE A 272 21.09 -7.09 -32.03
N ASP A 273 21.13 -7.60 -33.27
CA ASP A 273 21.56 -6.82 -34.42
C ASP A 273 20.35 -6.31 -35.25
N ASP A 274 19.11 -6.34 -34.73
CA ASP A 274 17.91 -6.10 -35.57
C ASP A 274 16.74 -5.33 -34.89
N LEU A 275 16.96 -4.42 -33.93
CA LEU A 275 15.85 -3.64 -33.30
C LEU A 275 16.01 -2.11 -33.34
N MET A 276 16.63 -1.58 -34.39
CA MET A 276 16.49 -0.16 -34.74
C MET A 276 16.01 -0.03 -36.19
N LEU A 277 14.73 -0.34 -36.43
CA LEU A 277 13.94 0.14 -37.57
C LEU A 277 12.50 0.36 -37.15
#